data_AF-A0A5E4W1R0-F1
#
_entry.id   AF-A0A5E4W1R0-F1
#
_cell.length_a   1.000
_cell.length_b   1.000
_cell.length_c   1.000
_cell.angle_alpha   90.00
_cell.angle_beta   90.00
_cell.angle_gamma   90.00
#
_symmetry.space_group_name_H-M   'P 1'
#
loop_
_entity.id
_entity.type
_entity.pdbx_description
1 polymer ?
#
loop_
_entity_poly.entity_id
_entity_poly.type
_entity_poly.pdbx_seq_one_letter_code
_entity_poly.pdbx_strand_id
1 'polypeptide(L)'
;MNRNSNDYVQVAERLAVVSRHGGLCVVTLDQDGHDRTCDYWYLVKTDCCTAHTAFNKREHLLKWLDGLGLTLDGELPPHGTRGVVWVRGEYRKAMHLSYALFDRHRARGAIGRALSNGDYTMSIITRDEDGVHTIHVLNPNLTLRTVYDYKESRAMVG
;
A
#
# COMPACT_ATOMS: atom_id res chain seq x y z
N MET A 1 23.44 37.60 15.10
CA MET A 1 23.30 36.13 15.09
C MET A 1 21.96 35.78 14.45
N ASN A 2 21.91 35.67 13.12
CA ASN A 2 20.76 35.15 12.40
C ASN A 2 20.87 33.62 12.39
N ARG A 3 20.10 32.95 13.26
CA ARG A 3 19.93 31.50 13.15
C ARG A 3 18.93 31.24 12.03
N ASN A 4 19.43 30.62 10.97
CA ASN A 4 18.73 30.03 9.83
C ASN A 4 17.26 29.67 10.10
N SER A 5 16.35 30.46 9.53
CA SER A 5 14.96 30.06 9.29
C SER A 5 14.83 28.90 8.30
N ASN A 6 15.91 28.60 7.56
CA ASN A 6 15.93 27.56 6.53
C ASN A 6 16.11 26.13 7.09
N ASP A 7 16.69 25.99 8.29
CA ASP A 7 16.85 24.66 8.93
C ASP A 7 15.52 24.15 9.51
N TYR A 8 14.63 25.04 9.95
CA TYR A 8 13.32 24.64 10.48
C TYR A 8 12.36 24.11 9.39
N VAL A 9 12.49 24.59 8.15
CA VAL A 9 11.70 24.08 7.02
C VAL A 9 12.11 22.65 6.66
N GLN A 10 13.41 22.34 6.71
CA GLN A 10 13.90 20.98 6.44
C GLN A 10 13.62 19.97 7.57
N VAL A 11 13.49 20.42 8.83
CA VAL A 11 13.09 19.54 9.95
C VAL A 11 11.57 19.33 9.97
N ALA A 12 10.77 20.30 9.53
CA ALA A 12 9.32 20.18 9.43
C ALA A 12 8.85 19.21 8.32
N GLU A 13 9.69 18.96 7.30
CA GLU A 13 9.39 17.99 6.24
C GLU A 13 9.64 16.52 6.63
N ARG A 14 10.26 16.25 7.79
CA ARG A 14 10.49 14.89 8.32
C ARG A 14 9.35 14.37 9.21
N LEU A 15 8.13 14.84 8.99
CA LEU A 15 6.94 14.38 9.74
C LEU A 15 6.25 13.18 9.08
N ALA A 16 6.85 12.57 8.07
CA ALA A 16 6.43 11.29 7.54
C ALA A 16 7.58 10.28 7.53
N VAL A 17 7.30 9.05 7.97
CA VAL A 17 8.19 7.92 7.75
C VAL A 17 7.87 7.34 6.39
N VAL A 18 8.85 7.34 5.47
CA VAL A 18 8.69 6.84 4.11
C VAL A 18 9.42 5.51 3.94
N SER A 19 8.73 4.52 3.40
CA SER A 19 9.30 3.23 3.02
C SER A 19 9.12 3.02 1.52
N ARG A 20 10.15 2.49 0.85
CA ARG A 20 10.09 2.07 -0.56
C ARG A 20 9.83 0.57 -0.63
N HIS A 21 8.99 0.17 -1.55
CA HIS A 21 8.62 -1.22 -1.79
C HIS A 21 8.85 -1.54 -3.27
N GLY A 22 9.86 -2.37 -3.52
CA GLY A 22 10.20 -2.95 -4.83
C GLY A 22 10.59 -4.42 -4.65
N GLY A 23 11.00 -5.09 -5.73
CA GLY A 23 11.34 -6.52 -5.66
C GLY A 23 10.14 -7.38 -5.25
N LEU A 24 8.93 -6.97 -5.64
CA LEU A 24 7.71 -7.66 -5.26
C LEU A 24 7.47 -8.86 -6.17
N CYS A 25 6.84 -9.91 -5.64
CA CYS A 25 6.32 -11.02 -6.42
C CYS A 25 4.93 -11.43 -5.92
N VAL A 26 4.10 -11.89 -6.84
CA VAL A 26 2.80 -12.51 -6.55
C VAL A 26 2.98 -14.01 -6.49
N VAL A 27 2.63 -14.60 -5.37
CA VAL A 27 2.49 -16.04 -5.17
C VAL A 27 1.01 -16.40 -5.28
N THR A 28 0.68 -17.25 -6.24
CA THR A 28 -0.64 -17.86 -6.40
C THR A 28 -0.70 -19.15 -5.59
N LEU A 29 -1.86 -19.42 -4.98
CA LEU A 29 -2.07 -20.58 -4.12
C LEU A 29 -2.90 -21.66 -4.84
N ASP A 30 -2.61 -22.90 -4.51
CA ASP A 30 -3.50 -24.04 -4.75
C ASP A 30 -4.53 -24.15 -3.61
N GLN A 31 -5.46 -25.12 -3.71
CA GLN A 31 -6.51 -25.32 -2.71
C GLN A 31 -5.93 -25.54 -1.30
N ASP A 32 -4.91 -26.41 -1.18
CA ASP A 32 -4.25 -26.68 0.10
C ASP A 32 -3.62 -25.42 0.70
N GLY A 33 -3.01 -24.58 -0.13
CA GLY A 33 -2.47 -23.29 0.28
C GLY A 33 -3.57 -22.33 0.74
N HIS A 34 -4.64 -22.23 -0.03
CA HIS A 34 -5.80 -21.41 0.29
C HIS A 34 -6.42 -21.76 1.65
N ASP A 35 -6.69 -23.04 1.89
CA ASP A 35 -7.31 -23.56 3.13
C ASP A 35 -6.48 -23.28 4.39
N ARG A 36 -5.16 -23.10 4.23
CA ARG A 36 -4.23 -22.75 5.32
C ARG A 36 -4.14 -21.24 5.58
N THR A 37 -4.80 -20.43 4.76
CA THR A 37 -4.83 -18.97 4.91
C THR A 37 -6.23 -18.48 5.29
N CYS A 38 -6.35 -17.18 5.54
CA CYS A 38 -7.65 -16.53 5.78
C CYS A 38 -8.40 -16.28 4.45
N ASP A 39 -8.68 -17.34 3.68
CA ASP A 39 -9.41 -17.30 2.40
C ASP A 39 -8.65 -16.57 1.27
N TYR A 40 -7.32 -16.52 1.31
CA TYR A 40 -6.53 -15.85 0.27
C TYR A 40 -6.18 -16.77 -0.88
N TRP A 41 -6.05 -16.21 -2.08
CA TRP A 41 -5.61 -16.91 -3.29
C TRP A 41 -4.34 -16.32 -3.88
N TYR A 42 -4.06 -15.06 -3.58
CA TYR A 42 -2.95 -14.29 -4.11
C TYR A 42 -2.20 -13.63 -2.96
N LEU A 43 -0.93 -13.95 -2.78
CA LEU A 43 -0.06 -13.34 -1.79
C LEU A 43 0.97 -12.46 -2.50
N VAL A 44 1.11 -11.22 -2.08
CA VAL A 44 2.23 -10.38 -2.50
C VAL A 44 3.33 -10.51 -1.46
N LYS A 45 4.55 -10.72 -1.92
CA LYS A 45 5.74 -10.84 -1.08
C LYS A 45 6.86 -9.94 -1.58
N THR A 46 7.73 -9.50 -0.68
CA THR A 46 9.01 -8.88 -1.02
C THR A 46 10.08 -9.96 -1.12
N ASP A 47 10.81 -9.98 -2.24
CA ASP A 47 11.84 -10.96 -2.59
C ASP A 47 11.37 -12.41 -2.43
N CYS A 48 10.07 -12.64 -2.62
CA CYS A 48 9.37 -13.91 -2.41
C CYS A 48 9.47 -14.54 -1.00
N CYS A 49 10.03 -13.82 -0.03
CA CYS A 49 10.25 -14.29 1.33
C CYS A 49 9.31 -13.65 2.34
N THR A 50 9.19 -12.31 2.30
CA THR A 50 8.48 -11.55 3.34
C THR A 50 7.07 -11.24 2.89
N ALA A 51 6.07 -11.57 3.72
CA ALA A 51 4.68 -11.24 3.43
C ALA A 51 4.49 -9.71 3.34
N HIS A 52 3.85 -9.25 2.28
CA HIS A 52 3.62 -7.84 2.02
C HIS A 52 2.13 -7.47 2.05
N THR A 53 1.30 -8.18 1.28
CA THR A 53 -0.17 -8.09 1.33
C THR A 53 -0.80 -9.35 0.74
N ALA A 54 -2.13 -9.52 0.83
CA ALA A 54 -2.84 -10.67 0.28
C ALA A 54 -4.23 -10.30 -0.25
N PHE A 55 -4.72 -11.08 -1.21
CA PHE A 55 -6.01 -10.90 -1.86
C PHE A 55 -6.72 -12.26 -2.03
N ASN A 56 -8.03 -12.26 -1.87
CA ASN A 56 -8.86 -13.44 -2.16
C ASN A 56 -9.38 -13.46 -3.61
N LYS A 57 -9.36 -12.33 -4.33
CA LYS A 57 -9.78 -12.26 -5.73
C LYS A 57 -8.69 -11.70 -6.64
N ARG A 58 -8.62 -12.23 -7.86
CA ARG A 58 -7.68 -11.78 -8.91
C ARG A 58 -7.90 -10.32 -9.26
N GLU A 59 -9.15 -9.92 -9.39
CA GLU A 59 -9.53 -8.55 -9.76
C GLU A 59 -9.04 -7.51 -8.74
N HIS A 60 -9.03 -7.85 -7.44
CA HIS A 60 -8.55 -6.95 -6.40
C HIS A 60 -7.04 -6.80 -6.43
N LEU A 61 -6.31 -7.90 -6.65
CA LEU A 61 -4.88 -7.86 -6.88
C LEU A 61 -4.54 -6.93 -8.05
N LEU A 62 -5.24 -7.10 -9.19
CA LEU A 62 -4.96 -6.31 -10.39
C LEU A 62 -5.30 -4.83 -10.20
N LYS A 63 -6.44 -4.50 -9.56
CA LYS A 63 -6.77 -3.12 -9.18
C LYS A 63 -5.73 -2.49 -8.25
N TRP A 64 -5.20 -3.27 -7.30
CA TRP A 64 -4.14 -2.80 -6.40
C TRP A 64 -2.83 -2.53 -7.13
N LEU A 65 -2.43 -3.41 -8.07
CA LEU A 65 -1.25 -3.20 -8.90
C LEU A 65 -1.41 -1.94 -9.76
N ASP A 66 -2.53 -1.82 -10.46
CA ASP A 66 -2.86 -0.67 -11.32
C ASP A 66 -2.86 0.65 -10.54
N GLY A 67 -3.52 0.68 -9.39
CA GLY A 67 -3.55 1.86 -8.51
C GLY A 67 -2.18 2.29 -7.98
N LEU A 68 -1.18 1.42 -8.05
CA LEU A 68 0.20 1.72 -7.64
C LEU A 68 1.16 1.86 -8.84
N GLY A 69 0.65 1.80 -10.07
CA GLY A 69 1.47 1.81 -11.29
C GLY A 69 2.43 0.62 -11.37
N LEU A 70 2.05 -0.52 -10.79
CA LEU A 70 2.80 -1.77 -10.81
C LEU A 70 2.26 -2.68 -11.91
N THR A 71 3.14 -3.51 -12.49
CA THR A 71 2.74 -4.46 -13.55
C THR A 71 3.34 -5.84 -13.29
N LEU A 72 2.67 -6.90 -13.71
CA LEU A 72 3.21 -8.26 -13.64
C LEU A 72 4.27 -8.50 -14.72
N ASP A 73 5.33 -9.23 -14.37
CA ASP A 73 6.35 -9.73 -15.29
C ASP A 73 5.94 -11.11 -15.84
N GLY A 74 4.86 -11.12 -16.61
CA GLY A 74 4.25 -12.33 -17.16
C GLY A 74 2.81 -12.53 -16.70
N GLU A 75 2.25 -13.67 -17.07
CA GLU A 75 0.87 -14.01 -16.77
C GLU A 75 0.74 -14.75 -15.44
N LEU A 76 -0.32 -14.42 -14.68
CA LEU A 76 -0.70 -15.25 -13.53
C LEU A 76 -1.17 -16.62 -14.02
N PRO A 77 -0.76 -17.70 -13.32
CA PRO A 77 -1.32 -19.02 -13.54
C PRO A 77 -2.86 -19.04 -13.46
N PRO A 78 -3.50 -20.10 -13.99
CA PRO A 78 -4.91 -20.35 -13.75
C PRO A 78 -5.26 -20.28 -12.26
N HIS A 79 -6.47 -19.83 -11.95
CA HIS A 79 -6.93 -19.75 -10.57
C HIS A 79 -6.86 -21.12 -9.88
N GLY A 80 -6.48 -21.15 -8.61
CA GLY A 80 -6.26 -22.39 -7.86
C GLY A 80 -5.01 -23.17 -8.26
N THR A 81 -4.13 -22.60 -9.09
CA THR A 81 -2.83 -23.19 -9.43
C THR A 81 -1.72 -22.43 -8.70
N ARG A 82 -0.81 -23.18 -8.07
CA ARG A 82 0.34 -22.60 -7.40
C ARG A 82 1.38 -22.11 -8.40
N GLY A 83 1.93 -20.92 -8.16
CA GLY A 83 2.99 -20.33 -8.97
C GLY A 83 3.48 -18.99 -8.45
N VAL A 84 4.53 -18.46 -9.08
CA VAL A 84 5.15 -17.18 -8.69
C VAL A 84 5.35 -16.33 -9.94
N VAL A 85 4.95 -15.06 -9.87
CA VAL A 85 5.12 -14.07 -10.94
C VAL A 85 5.73 -12.81 -10.33
N TRP A 86 6.83 -12.32 -10.90
CA TRP A 86 7.46 -11.09 -10.42
C TRP A 86 6.62 -9.86 -10.77
N VAL A 87 6.75 -8.80 -9.97
CA VAL A 87 6.10 -7.52 -10.19
C VAL A 87 7.17 -6.50 -10.56
N ARG A 88 6.96 -5.79 -11.66
CA ARG A 88 7.79 -4.67 -12.11
C ARG A 88 7.28 -3.36 -11.52
N GLY A 89 8.24 -2.48 -11.25
CA GLY A 89 7.99 -1.17 -10.65
C GLY A 89 8.25 -1.15 -9.15
N GLU A 90 8.06 0.03 -8.58
CA GLU A 90 8.14 0.27 -7.15
C GLU A 90 7.07 1.26 -6.75
N TYR A 91 6.73 1.25 -5.46
CA TYR A 91 5.87 2.27 -4.87
C TYR A 91 6.39 2.64 -3.48
N ARG A 92 5.88 3.75 -2.94
CA ARG A 92 6.22 4.23 -1.59
C ARG A 92 5.02 4.17 -0.66
N LYS A 93 5.31 4.01 0.62
CA LYS A 93 4.34 4.24 1.69
C LYS A 93 4.87 5.35 2.59
N ALA A 94 4.11 6.43 2.72
CA ALA A 94 4.40 7.54 3.59
C ALA A 94 3.43 7.54 4.78
N MET A 95 3.95 7.40 5.98
CA MET A 95 3.17 7.41 7.22
C MET A 95 3.34 8.74 7.93
N HIS A 96 2.29 9.55 7.92
CA HIS A 96 2.28 10.94 8.40
C HIS A 96 1.98 11.04 9.90
N LEU A 97 2.79 11.81 10.62
CA LEU A 97 2.62 12.18 12.02
C LEU A 97 1.83 13.49 12.19
N SER A 98 1.32 14.06 11.10
CA SER A 98 0.57 15.33 11.09
C SER A 98 -0.61 15.25 10.12
N TYR A 99 -1.80 15.59 10.62
CA TYR A 99 -3.02 15.69 9.80
C TYR A 99 -2.88 16.75 8.71
N ALA A 100 -2.35 17.92 9.06
CA ALA A 100 -2.20 19.03 8.12
C ALA A 100 -1.27 18.66 6.95
N LEU A 101 -0.21 17.89 7.20
CA LEU A 101 0.67 17.41 6.13
C LEU A 101 0.01 16.33 5.29
N PHE A 102 -0.68 15.38 5.93
CA PHE A 102 -1.45 14.37 5.23
C PHE A 102 -2.51 15.00 4.30
N ASP A 103 -3.25 15.99 4.79
CA ASP A 103 -4.35 16.62 4.04
C ASP A 103 -3.89 17.41 2.81
N ARG A 104 -2.64 17.89 2.76
CA ARG A 104 -2.05 18.50 1.56
C ARG A 104 -2.06 17.58 0.34
N HIS A 105 -2.07 16.26 0.56
CA HIS A 105 -2.09 15.29 -0.52
C HIS A 105 -3.49 15.12 -1.12
N ARG A 106 -4.56 15.50 -0.42
CA ARG A 106 -5.96 15.24 -0.86
C ARG A 106 -6.27 15.87 -2.21
N ALA A 107 -5.78 17.08 -2.47
CA ALA A 107 -6.07 17.80 -3.70
C ALA A 107 -5.42 17.17 -4.95
N ARG A 108 -4.43 16.28 -4.78
CA ARG A 108 -3.60 15.72 -5.85
C ARG A 108 -3.59 14.20 -5.91
N GLY A 109 -4.43 13.52 -5.11
CA GLY A 109 -4.38 12.08 -4.99
C GLY A 109 -5.75 11.43 -4.92
N ALA A 110 -5.80 10.15 -5.27
CA ALA A 110 -6.98 9.33 -5.17
C ALA A 110 -7.20 8.92 -3.71
N ILE A 111 -8.39 9.19 -3.16
CA ILE A 111 -8.74 8.81 -1.79
C ILE A 111 -9.20 7.35 -1.80
N GLY A 112 -8.71 6.57 -0.84
CA GLY A 112 -9.08 5.17 -0.65
C GLY A 112 -8.92 4.73 0.78
N ARG A 113 -8.83 3.41 0.97
CA ARG A 113 -8.53 2.78 2.26
C ARG A 113 -7.26 1.95 2.13
N ALA A 114 -6.40 2.02 3.14
CA ALA A 114 -5.21 1.18 3.23
C ALA A 114 -5.08 0.58 4.64
N LEU A 115 -4.49 -0.61 4.71
CA LEU A 115 -4.22 -1.27 5.98
C LEU A 115 -2.99 -0.64 6.65
N SER A 116 -3.13 -0.26 7.93
CA SER A 116 -2.06 0.33 8.73
C SER A 116 -2.19 -0.10 10.19
N ASN A 117 -1.27 -0.95 10.65
CA ASN A 117 -1.27 -1.53 11.99
C ASN A 117 -2.55 -2.33 12.33
N GLY A 118 -3.02 -3.16 11.40
CA GLY A 118 -4.22 -4.00 11.58
C GLY A 118 -5.55 -3.32 11.24
N ASP A 119 -5.57 -1.99 11.17
CA ASP A 119 -6.78 -1.22 10.88
C ASP A 119 -6.83 -0.72 9.44
N TYR A 120 -8.03 -0.70 8.85
CA TYR A 120 -8.27 0.07 7.63
C TYR A 120 -8.39 1.55 7.99
N THR A 121 -7.52 2.37 7.42
CA THR A 121 -7.54 3.83 7.56
C THR A 121 -7.69 4.47 6.19
N MET A 122 -8.08 5.73 6.18
CA MET A 122 -8.06 6.53 4.95
C MET A 122 -6.63 6.59 4.41
N SER A 123 -6.52 6.44 3.10
CA SER A 123 -5.30 6.62 2.35
C SER A 123 -5.50 7.62 1.22
N ILE A 124 -4.41 8.24 0.81
CA ILE A 124 -4.36 9.04 -0.41
C ILE A 124 -3.23 8.47 -1.26
N ILE A 125 -3.51 8.15 -2.51
CA ILE A 125 -2.48 7.70 -3.46
C ILE A 125 -2.15 8.87 -4.39
N THR A 126 -0.91 9.32 -4.37
CA THR A 126 -0.40 10.32 -5.32
C THR A 126 0.57 9.68 -6.29
N ARG A 127 0.79 10.34 -7.43
CA ARG A 127 1.92 10.07 -8.32
C ARG A 127 2.91 11.23 -8.17
N ASP A 128 4.12 10.92 -7.71
CA ASP A 128 5.14 11.93 -7.46
C ASP A 128 5.83 12.36 -8.77
N GLU A 129 6.66 13.41 -8.74
CA GLU A 129 7.33 13.98 -9.92
C GLU A 129 8.25 12.97 -10.62
N ASP A 130 8.81 12.02 -9.88
CA ASP A 130 9.62 10.94 -10.41
C ASP A 130 8.80 9.75 -10.94
N GLY A 131 7.48 9.90 -11.01
CA GLY A 131 6.55 8.94 -11.59
C GLY A 131 6.17 7.78 -10.65
N VAL A 132 6.75 7.69 -9.46
CA VAL A 132 6.47 6.64 -8.47
C VAL A 132 5.18 6.97 -7.70
N HIS A 133 4.34 5.96 -7.47
CA HIS A 133 3.14 6.13 -6.67
C HIS A 133 3.46 6.06 -5.18
N THR A 134 2.86 6.97 -4.39
CA THR A 134 3.00 7.01 -2.93
C THR A 134 1.66 6.84 -2.26
N ILE A 135 1.54 5.82 -1.38
CA ILE A 135 0.41 5.65 -0.47
C ILE A 135 0.68 6.47 0.78
N HIS A 136 -0.08 7.54 0.97
CA HIS A 136 -0.10 8.33 2.18
C HIS A 136 -1.10 7.73 3.16
N VAL A 137 -0.69 7.51 4.41
CA VAL A 137 -1.56 7.12 5.53
C VAL A 137 -1.22 7.94 6.78
N LEU A 138 -2.18 8.11 7.67
CA LEU A 138 -1.92 8.64 9.01
C LEU A 138 -1.29 7.57 9.90
N ASN A 139 -0.34 7.99 10.74
CA ASN A 139 0.29 7.15 11.75
C ASN A 139 -0.76 6.60 12.74
N PRO A 140 -0.68 5.32 13.15
CA PRO A 140 -1.64 4.72 14.07
C PRO A 140 -1.71 5.37 15.45
N ASN A 141 -0.67 6.07 15.89
CA ASN A 141 -0.65 6.76 17.19
C ASN A 141 -1.41 8.12 17.16
N LEU A 142 -1.89 8.55 15.99
CA LEU A 142 -2.73 9.74 15.87
C LEU A 142 -4.19 9.41 16.24
N THR A 143 -4.66 9.95 17.35
CA THR A 143 -5.93 9.58 18.00
C THR A 143 -7.20 9.90 17.20
N LEU A 144 -7.15 10.88 16.30
CA LEU A 144 -8.26 11.27 15.43
C LEU A 144 -8.19 10.61 14.04
N ARG A 145 -7.28 9.64 13.85
CA ARG A 145 -7.23 8.87 12.61
C ARG A 145 -8.53 8.10 12.44
N THR A 146 -9.21 8.33 11.32
CA THR A 146 -10.39 7.55 10.94
C THR A 146 -10.00 6.09 10.74
N VAL A 147 -10.64 5.21 11.52
CA VAL A 147 -10.58 3.75 11.34
C VAL A 147 -11.92 3.29 10.78
N TYR A 148 -11.86 2.48 9.73
CA TYR A 148 -13.03 1.92 9.07
C TYR A 148 -13.26 0.49 9.51
N ASP A 149 -14.53 0.07 9.50
CA ASP A 149 -14.89 -1.31 9.73
C ASP A 149 -14.26 -2.24 8.69
N TYR A 150 -13.81 -3.40 9.17
CA TYR A 150 -13.10 -4.38 8.35
C TYR A 150 -14.02 -5.02 7.30
N LYS A 151 -15.25 -5.38 7.67
CA LYS A 151 -16.21 -6.02 6.76
C LYS A 151 -16.66 -5.04 5.70
N GLU A 152 -16.96 -3.81 6.09
CA GLU A 152 -17.33 -2.73 5.16
C GLU A 152 -16.20 -2.46 4.16
N SER A 153 -14.96 -2.35 4.64
CA SER A 153 -13.80 -2.07 3.78
C SER A 153 -13.54 -3.20 2.78
N ARG A 154 -13.72 -4.47 3.18
CA ARG A 154 -13.63 -5.60 2.25
C ARG A 154 -14.75 -5.64 1.22
N ALA A 155 -15.96 -5.19 1.59
CA ALA A 155 -17.09 -5.14 0.67
C ALA A 155 -16.92 -4.07 -0.43
N MET A 156 -16.21 -2.97 -0.17
CA MET A 156 -16.01 -1.89 -1.15
C MET A 156 -15.22 -2.30 -2.40
N VAL A 157 -14.28 -3.23 -2.25
CA VAL A 157 -13.43 -3.66 -3.37
C VAL A 157 -14.08 -4.75 -4.21
N GLY A 158 -15.18 -5.33 -3.71
CA GLY A 158 -16.23 -6.04 -4.45
C GLY A 158 -15.73 -6.97 -5.52
#